data_AF-A0A2D1ILX9-F1
#
_entry.id   AF-A0A2D1ILX9-F1
#
_cell.length_a   1.000
_cell.length_b   1.000
_cell.length_c   1.000
_cell.angle_alpha   90.00
_cell.angle_beta   90.00
_cell.angle_gamma   90.00
#
_symmetry.space_group_name_H-M   'P 1'
#
loop_
_entity.id
_entity.type
_entity.pdbx_description
1 polymer ?
#
loop_
_entity_poly.entity_id
_entity_poly.type
_entity_poly.pdbx_seq_one_letter_code
_entity_poly.pdbx_strand_id
1 'polypeptide(L)'
;MYDLIIIGSGTAGITAYKEAIKHTDNILIINAGSWDTTCARVGCMPSKVLIASANRMHLLQHASDLALDVNTKVDSTNVMSRVRELRDFFTQATLKEVNQWNPKHKISGHANFVDSQTVEVDGKTYQAKSFILAVGSRPNIDTKQKEALGDRLLSSNEVFELTTLPQSLAVIGSGVIAIELAQAMQRLGVKTTVFARSQKVGSLTSPVLQELAQQQLSSELEIKFKTVPDEMIQKGNKVQIKFKQNYQSEILEVDYVLAATGRTSNLDQLELEKINSSYTDIKNLPIDSSTKQLANHPIFIVGDAAPDAPIQHEAAYAGKKIVKNCLNYPDIQAIPKLTPLGIVFSQPEMAIIGKNYQQLQSAGTDFVTGFVSYERQGRARVEATNMGGAEIYVDRSTRKLLGAELFCAQAEHLAHLLAWLIGEELTIDQILEKPFYHPTLEEGLRTALKHARRQLTD
;
A
#
# COMPACT_ATOMS: atom_id res chain seq x y z
N MET A 1 -11.52 -6.31 34.95
CA MET A 1 -10.60 -5.44 34.22
C MET A 1 -9.57 -6.31 33.52
N TYR A 2 -9.41 -6.15 32.21
CA TYR A 2 -8.43 -6.86 31.39
C TYR A 2 -7.03 -6.26 31.55
N ASP A 3 -5.99 -7.05 31.33
CA ASP A 3 -4.63 -6.52 31.20
C ASP A 3 -4.49 -5.75 29.89
N LEU A 4 -5.13 -6.26 28.82
CA LEU A 4 -5.05 -5.69 27.48
C LEU A 4 -6.37 -5.86 26.72
N ILE A 5 -6.88 -4.77 26.14
CA ILE A 5 -7.90 -4.81 25.09
C ILE A 5 -7.27 -4.46 23.74
N ILE A 6 -7.52 -5.26 22.72
CA ILE A 6 -7.14 -5.00 21.31
C ILE A 6 -8.40 -4.65 20.53
N ILE A 7 -8.43 -3.50 19.86
CA ILE A 7 -9.57 -3.08 19.03
C ILE A 7 -9.17 -3.20 17.55
N GLY A 8 -9.79 -4.13 16.84
CA GLY A 8 -9.56 -4.47 15.44
C GLY A 8 -8.74 -5.76 15.28
N SER A 9 -9.18 -6.66 14.39
CA SER A 9 -8.48 -7.90 14.04
C SER A 9 -7.85 -7.87 12.64
N GLY A 10 -7.34 -6.71 12.22
CA GLY A 10 -6.46 -6.64 11.04
C GLY A 10 -5.09 -7.27 11.31
N THR A 11 -4.16 -7.17 10.37
CA THR A 11 -2.79 -7.71 10.49
C THR A 11 -2.11 -7.34 11.82
N ALA A 12 -2.18 -6.06 12.21
CA ALA A 12 -1.60 -5.59 13.46
C ALA A 12 -2.28 -6.20 14.69
N GLY A 13 -3.61 -6.25 14.72
CA GLY A 13 -4.39 -6.78 15.84
C GLY A 13 -4.24 -8.29 16.01
N ILE A 14 -4.24 -9.06 14.91
CA ILE A 14 -3.97 -10.50 14.93
C ILE A 14 -2.57 -10.77 15.48
N THR A 15 -1.56 -10.02 15.00
CA THR A 15 -0.19 -10.22 15.46
C THR A 15 -0.01 -9.80 16.93
N ALA A 16 -0.68 -8.73 17.36
CA ALA A 16 -0.73 -8.32 18.76
C ALA A 16 -1.37 -9.39 19.64
N TYR A 17 -2.50 -9.96 19.22
CA TYR A 17 -3.19 -11.04 19.95
C TYR A 17 -2.26 -12.25 20.14
N LYS A 18 -1.65 -12.72 19.05
CA LYS A 18 -0.74 -13.88 19.07
C LYS A 18 0.48 -13.67 19.96
N GLU A 19 0.94 -12.43 20.11
CA GLU A 19 2.04 -12.11 21.01
C GLU A 19 1.54 -11.98 22.46
N ALA A 20 0.40 -11.32 22.69
CA ALA A 20 -0.17 -11.09 24.02
C ALA A 20 -0.51 -12.39 24.78
N ILE A 21 -1.09 -13.40 24.10
CA ILE A 21 -1.45 -14.69 24.72
C ILE A 21 -0.25 -15.49 25.23
N LYS A 22 0.99 -15.10 24.90
CA LYS A 22 2.19 -15.72 25.45
C LYS A 22 2.52 -15.20 26.86
N HIS A 23 1.96 -14.06 27.24
CA HIS A 23 2.31 -13.33 28.46
C HIS A 23 1.13 -13.19 29.43
N THR A 24 -0.12 -13.20 28.94
CA THR A 24 -1.32 -13.13 29.78
C THR A 24 -2.54 -13.78 29.11
N ASP A 25 -3.39 -14.43 29.92
CA ASP A 25 -4.71 -14.93 29.52
C ASP A 25 -5.85 -13.91 29.78
N ASN A 26 -5.57 -12.81 30.49
CA ASN A 26 -6.56 -11.79 30.83
C ASN A 26 -6.63 -10.71 29.73
N ILE A 27 -7.05 -11.12 28.54
CA ILE A 27 -7.11 -10.26 27.35
C ILE A 27 -8.46 -10.33 26.63
N LEU A 28 -8.75 -9.31 25.83
CA LEU A 28 -9.91 -9.27 24.96
C LEU A 28 -9.57 -8.59 23.63
N ILE A 29 -9.89 -9.25 22.51
CA ILE A 29 -9.87 -8.65 21.17
C ILE A 29 -11.31 -8.40 20.71
N ILE A 30 -11.56 -7.17 20.27
CA ILE A 30 -12.86 -6.68 19.81
C ILE A 30 -12.73 -6.40 18.32
N ASN A 31 -13.62 -6.96 17.49
CA ASN A 31 -13.57 -6.72 16.05
C ASN A 31 -14.95 -6.41 15.47
N ALA A 32 -15.01 -5.33 14.69
CA ALA A 32 -16.15 -4.99 13.86
C ALA A 32 -15.95 -5.54 12.44
N GLY A 33 -16.91 -6.32 11.94
CA GLY A 33 -16.85 -6.90 10.59
C GLY A 33 -16.16 -8.26 10.52
N SER A 34 -15.52 -8.55 9.39
CA SER A 34 -14.91 -9.87 9.15
C SER A 34 -13.68 -10.08 10.03
N TRP A 35 -13.47 -11.34 10.46
CA TRP A 35 -12.31 -11.79 11.21
C TRP A 35 -11.11 -12.17 10.31
N ASP A 36 -11.21 -11.91 9.01
CA ASP A 36 -10.06 -11.92 8.11
C ASP A 36 -9.35 -10.55 8.09
N THR A 37 -8.38 -10.36 7.18
CA THR A 37 -7.67 -9.10 7.03
C THR A 37 -8.08 -8.37 5.76
N THR A 38 -8.09 -7.02 5.82
CA THR A 38 -8.23 -6.17 4.62
C THR A 38 -7.25 -6.58 3.52
N CYS A 39 -6.00 -6.89 3.89
CA CYS A 39 -4.97 -7.35 2.97
C CYS A 39 -5.40 -8.60 2.19
N ALA A 40 -5.93 -9.61 2.87
CA ALA A 40 -6.36 -10.88 2.26
C ALA A 40 -7.70 -10.75 1.50
N ARG A 41 -8.66 -9.98 2.03
CA ARG A 41 -10.03 -9.97 1.51
C ARG A 41 -10.28 -8.94 0.41
N VAL A 42 -9.80 -7.70 0.59
CA VAL A 42 -10.17 -6.55 -0.27
C VAL A 42 -8.99 -5.63 -0.57
N GLY A 43 -7.78 -6.18 -0.52
CA GLY A 43 -6.55 -5.40 -0.61
C GLY A 43 -5.50 -6.10 -1.47
N CYS A 44 -4.35 -6.36 -0.87
CA CYS A 44 -3.17 -6.87 -1.56
C CYS A 44 -3.45 -8.21 -2.27
N MET A 45 -4.02 -9.20 -1.60
CA MET A 45 -4.13 -10.52 -2.21
C MET A 45 -5.01 -10.56 -3.47
N PRO A 46 -6.28 -10.10 -3.47
CA PRO A 46 -7.09 -10.12 -4.69
C PRO A 46 -6.53 -9.19 -5.79
N SER A 47 -5.94 -8.04 -5.43
CA SER A 47 -5.27 -7.19 -6.43
C SER A 47 -4.11 -7.92 -7.10
N LYS A 48 -3.29 -8.66 -6.33
CA LYS A 48 -2.11 -9.35 -6.87
C LYS A 48 -2.50 -10.56 -7.72
N VAL A 49 -3.64 -11.19 -7.43
CA VAL A 49 -4.22 -12.24 -8.31
C VAL A 49 -4.68 -11.65 -9.66
N LEU A 50 -5.33 -10.49 -9.63
CA LEU A 50 -5.77 -9.78 -10.84
C LEU A 50 -4.56 -9.32 -11.67
N ILE A 51 -3.60 -8.65 -11.04
CA ILE A 51 -2.34 -8.18 -11.66
C ILE A 51 -1.57 -9.34 -12.28
N ALA A 52 -1.46 -10.49 -11.61
CA ALA A 52 -0.77 -11.65 -12.17
C ALA A 52 -1.41 -12.14 -13.48
N SER A 53 -2.75 -12.16 -13.54
CA SER A 53 -3.49 -12.54 -14.74
C SER A 53 -3.30 -11.51 -15.86
N ALA A 54 -3.37 -10.23 -15.51
CA ALA A 54 -3.16 -9.10 -16.41
C ALA A 54 -1.75 -9.08 -17.01
N ASN A 55 -0.71 -9.23 -16.19
CA ASN A 55 0.68 -9.25 -16.62
C ASN A 55 0.96 -10.45 -17.53
N ARG A 56 0.38 -11.62 -17.22
CA ARG A 56 0.53 -12.79 -18.10
C ARG A 56 -0.15 -12.58 -19.45
N MET A 57 -1.35 -12.00 -19.48
CA MET A 57 -2.03 -11.67 -20.73
C MET A 57 -1.21 -10.67 -21.55
N HIS A 58 -0.70 -9.61 -20.91
CA HIS A 58 0.15 -8.63 -21.58
C HIS A 58 1.42 -9.25 -22.17
N LEU A 59 2.11 -10.13 -21.43
CA LEU A 59 3.27 -10.87 -21.95
C LEU A 59 2.91 -11.74 -23.16
N LEU A 60 1.76 -12.42 -23.14
CA LEU A 60 1.32 -13.23 -24.28
C LEU A 60 0.97 -12.37 -25.50
N GLN A 61 0.35 -11.20 -25.29
CA GLN A 61 0.03 -10.24 -26.36
C GLN A 61 1.27 -9.62 -27.00
N HIS A 62 2.39 -9.54 -26.25
CA HIS A 62 3.67 -9.00 -26.71
C HIS A 62 4.70 -10.11 -26.97
N ALA A 63 4.26 -11.35 -27.16
CA ALA A 63 5.15 -12.49 -27.38
C ALA A 63 6.02 -12.33 -28.65
N SER A 64 5.59 -11.51 -29.61
CA SER A 64 6.35 -11.16 -30.81
C SER A 64 7.66 -10.44 -30.51
N ASP A 65 7.75 -9.73 -29.38
CA ASP A 65 9.01 -9.08 -28.93
C ASP A 65 10.10 -10.11 -28.64
N LEU A 66 9.70 -11.35 -28.39
CA LEU A 66 10.54 -12.53 -28.22
C LEU A 66 10.49 -13.47 -29.43
N ALA A 67 10.02 -12.99 -30.58
CA ALA A 67 9.87 -13.75 -31.83
C ALA A 67 8.95 -14.99 -31.70
N LEU A 68 7.95 -14.93 -30.83
CA LEU A 68 6.92 -15.96 -30.68
C LEU A 68 5.60 -15.48 -31.30
N ASP A 69 4.83 -16.39 -31.90
CA ASP A 69 3.50 -16.12 -32.43
C ASP A 69 2.44 -16.84 -31.58
N VAL A 70 1.56 -16.07 -30.94
CA VAL A 70 0.56 -16.57 -29.99
C VAL A 70 -0.74 -15.81 -30.16
N ASN A 71 -1.85 -16.55 -30.35
CA ASN A 71 -3.19 -15.97 -30.29
C ASN A 71 -3.70 -15.97 -28.85
N THR A 72 -4.19 -14.82 -28.38
CA THR A 72 -4.66 -14.64 -26.99
C THR A 72 -6.14 -14.27 -26.92
N LYS A 73 -6.82 -14.71 -25.86
CA LYS A 73 -8.20 -14.31 -25.54
C LYS A 73 -8.39 -14.21 -24.03
N VAL A 74 -8.98 -13.11 -23.56
CA VAL A 74 -9.39 -12.95 -22.16
C VAL A 74 -10.78 -13.54 -21.97
N ASP A 75 -10.95 -14.34 -20.91
CA ASP A 75 -12.25 -14.76 -20.40
C ASP A 75 -12.55 -13.97 -19.12
N SER A 76 -13.39 -12.94 -19.25
CA SER A 76 -13.66 -11.99 -18.17
C SER A 76 -14.33 -12.64 -16.95
N THR A 77 -15.16 -13.65 -17.16
CA THR A 77 -15.86 -14.37 -16.08
C THR A 77 -14.88 -15.24 -15.31
N ASN A 78 -14.06 -16.01 -16.02
CA ASN A 78 -13.10 -16.91 -15.39
C ASN A 78 -11.99 -16.15 -14.66
N VAL A 79 -11.56 -14.98 -15.17
CA VAL A 79 -10.60 -14.11 -14.47
C VAL A 79 -11.15 -13.63 -13.12
N MET A 80 -12.38 -13.11 -13.10
CA MET A 80 -12.96 -12.63 -11.84
C MET A 80 -13.35 -13.78 -10.89
N SER A 81 -13.77 -14.95 -11.41
CA SER A 81 -13.96 -16.16 -10.59
C SER A 81 -12.66 -16.55 -9.89
N ARG A 82 -11.55 -16.60 -10.64
CA ARG A 82 -10.22 -16.88 -10.12
C ARG A 82 -9.81 -15.91 -9.00
N VAL A 83 -10.08 -14.62 -9.16
CA VAL A 83 -9.79 -13.59 -8.14
C VAL A 83 -10.53 -13.91 -6.84
N ARG A 84 -11.83 -14.20 -6.91
CA ARG A 84 -12.66 -14.53 -5.74
C ARG A 84 -12.24 -15.86 -5.09
N GLU A 85 -12.01 -16.91 -5.89
CA GLU A 85 -11.59 -18.22 -5.39
C GLU A 85 -10.27 -18.14 -4.60
N LEU A 86 -9.25 -17.46 -5.13
CA LEU A 86 -7.99 -17.30 -4.41
C LEU A 86 -8.12 -16.36 -3.21
N ARG A 87 -8.90 -15.27 -3.30
CA ARG A 87 -9.21 -14.44 -2.14
C ARG A 87 -9.79 -15.29 -1.01
N ASP A 88 -10.79 -16.12 -1.32
CA ASP A 88 -11.46 -16.97 -0.33
C ASP A 88 -10.50 -18.02 0.26
N PHE A 89 -9.60 -18.58 -0.56
CA PHE A 89 -8.52 -19.43 -0.06
C PHE A 89 -7.61 -18.70 0.94
N PHE A 90 -7.21 -17.46 0.66
CA PHE A 90 -6.34 -16.68 1.55
C PHE A 90 -7.06 -16.25 2.85
N THR A 91 -8.35 -15.91 2.79
CA THR A 91 -9.12 -15.55 3.98
C THR A 91 -9.41 -16.76 4.86
N GLN A 92 -9.65 -17.94 4.28
CA GLN A 92 -9.90 -19.19 5.01
C GLN A 92 -8.78 -19.53 6.01
N ALA A 93 -7.51 -19.33 5.64
CA ALA A 93 -6.40 -19.58 6.55
C ALA A 93 -6.48 -18.72 7.82
N THR A 94 -6.79 -17.43 7.66
CA THR A 94 -6.95 -16.49 8.78
C THR A 94 -8.17 -16.85 9.63
N LEU A 95 -9.30 -17.14 8.99
CA LEU A 95 -10.53 -17.52 9.69
C LEU A 95 -10.37 -18.82 10.48
N LYS A 96 -9.69 -19.82 9.91
CA LYS A 96 -9.38 -21.08 10.60
C LYS A 96 -8.54 -20.83 11.84
N GLU A 97 -7.54 -19.95 11.76
CA GLU A 97 -6.72 -19.56 12.91
C GLU A 97 -7.57 -18.88 13.99
N VAL A 98 -8.36 -17.85 13.64
CA VAL A 98 -9.20 -17.12 14.59
C VAL A 98 -10.24 -18.05 15.24
N ASN A 99 -10.77 -19.02 14.51
CA ASN A 99 -11.73 -19.99 15.04
C ASN A 99 -11.12 -20.90 16.12
N GLN A 100 -9.82 -21.12 16.11
CA GLN A 100 -9.10 -21.91 17.13
C GLN A 100 -8.76 -21.11 18.40
N TRP A 101 -8.90 -19.79 18.38
CA TRP A 101 -8.67 -18.95 19.55
C TRP A 101 -9.68 -19.21 20.67
N ASN A 102 -9.25 -19.00 21.92
CA ASN A 102 -10.13 -19.09 23.08
C ASN A 102 -11.35 -18.16 22.89
N PRO A 103 -12.59 -18.70 22.88
CA PRO A 103 -13.80 -17.88 22.69
C PRO A 103 -13.94 -16.75 23.71
N LYS A 104 -13.40 -16.91 24.92
CA LYS A 104 -13.43 -15.86 25.96
C LYS A 104 -12.61 -14.63 25.59
N HIS A 105 -11.63 -14.78 24.71
CA HIS A 105 -10.76 -13.67 24.34
C HIS A 105 -11.32 -12.84 23.19
N LYS A 106 -12.43 -13.22 22.54
CA LYS A 106 -12.90 -12.56 21.32
C LYS A 106 -14.37 -12.17 21.39
N ILE A 107 -14.67 -10.93 21.00
CA ILE A 107 -16.04 -10.46 20.79
C ILE A 107 -16.17 -9.74 19.45
N SER A 108 -17.29 -9.94 18.78
CA SER A 108 -17.69 -9.16 17.61
C SER A 108 -18.55 -7.99 18.05
N GLY A 109 -18.27 -6.81 17.54
CA GLY A 109 -19.02 -5.61 17.83
C GLY A 109 -18.21 -4.35 17.57
N HIS A 110 -18.90 -3.21 17.59
CA HIS A 110 -18.27 -1.91 17.41
C HIS A 110 -17.89 -1.34 18.78
N ALA A 111 -16.61 -0.94 18.95
CA ALA A 111 -16.12 -0.42 20.21
C ALA A 111 -16.08 1.12 20.20
N ASN A 112 -16.69 1.74 21.20
CA ASN A 112 -16.60 3.18 21.45
C ASN A 112 -15.98 3.44 22.82
N PHE A 113 -15.08 4.42 22.92
CA PHE A 113 -14.54 4.81 24.23
C PHE A 113 -15.60 5.53 25.05
N VAL A 114 -15.70 5.17 26.32
CA VAL A 114 -16.49 5.89 27.33
C VAL A 114 -15.58 6.84 28.13
N ASP A 115 -14.35 6.40 28.38
CA ASP A 115 -13.26 7.14 29.00
C ASP A 115 -11.91 6.48 28.64
N SER A 116 -10.79 6.96 29.18
CA SER A 116 -9.45 6.44 28.88
C SER A 116 -9.18 4.95 29.25
N GLN A 117 -10.05 4.32 30.02
CA GLN A 117 -9.91 2.96 30.53
C GLN A 117 -11.06 2.03 30.15
N THR A 118 -12.15 2.57 29.60
CA THR A 118 -13.41 1.86 29.37
C THR A 118 -13.87 2.01 27.93
N VAL A 119 -14.23 0.89 27.31
CA VAL A 119 -14.94 0.86 26.03
C VAL A 119 -16.32 0.22 26.19
N GLU A 120 -17.28 0.66 25.39
CA GLU A 120 -18.58 0.03 25.24
C GLU A 120 -18.64 -0.76 23.92
N VAL A 121 -19.20 -1.97 23.97
CA VAL A 121 -19.51 -2.79 22.80
C VAL A 121 -20.92 -3.33 22.98
N ASP A 122 -21.83 -2.99 22.06
CA ASP A 122 -23.24 -3.44 22.07
C ASP A 122 -23.93 -3.26 23.44
N GLY A 123 -23.72 -2.10 24.08
CA GLY A 123 -24.31 -1.76 25.39
C GLY A 123 -23.64 -2.43 26.60
N LYS A 124 -22.53 -3.16 26.42
CA LYS A 124 -21.73 -3.72 27.51
C LYS A 124 -20.40 -3.01 27.63
N THR A 125 -19.98 -2.71 28.86
CA THR A 125 -18.72 -2.03 29.12
C THR A 125 -17.59 -3.00 29.46
N TYR A 126 -16.40 -2.69 28.98
CA TYR A 126 -15.18 -3.45 29.18
C TYR A 126 -14.05 -2.51 29.57
N GLN A 127 -13.37 -2.84 30.67
CA GLN A 127 -12.26 -2.03 31.20
C GLN A 127 -10.93 -2.74 31.00
N ALA A 128 -9.87 -2.00 30.68
CA ALA A 128 -8.51 -2.53 30.56
C ALA A 128 -7.43 -1.61 31.14
N LYS A 129 -6.31 -2.21 31.52
CA LYS A 129 -5.10 -1.48 31.92
C LYS A 129 -4.41 -0.82 30.71
N SER A 130 -4.53 -1.41 29.53
CA SER A 130 -3.97 -0.86 28.29
C SER A 130 -4.81 -1.24 27.06
N PHE A 131 -4.71 -0.44 26.01
CA PHE A 131 -5.38 -0.64 24.74
C PHE A 131 -4.40 -0.66 23.56
N ILE A 132 -4.65 -1.53 22.59
CA ILE A 132 -4.07 -1.45 21.24
C ILE A 132 -5.18 -1.14 20.26
N LEU A 133 -5.06 0.00 19.55
CA LEU A 133 -5.95 0.41 18.48
C LEU A 133 -5.37 -0.03 17.14
N ALA A 134 -5.91 -1.12 16.61
CA ALA A 134 -5.53 -1.76 15.35
C ALA A 134 -6.72 -1.77 14.34
N VAL A 135 -7.51 -0.69 14.35
CA VAL A 135 -8.77 -0.53 13.60
C VAL A 135 -8.61 -0.37 12.08
N GLY A 136 -7.37 -0.25 11.62
CA GLY A 136 -7.04 -0.12 10.20
C GLY A 136 -7.58 1.16 9.57
N SER A 137 -7.88 1.08 8.28
CA SER A 137 -8.35 2.21 7.46
C SER A 137 -9.44 1.76 6.49
N ARG A 138 -10.17 2.72 5.90
CA ARG A 138 -11.19 2.51 4.87
C ARG A 138 -10.92 3.37 3.63
N PRO A 139 -11.39 2.97 2.43
CA PRO A 139 -11.26 3.80 1.22
C PRO A 139 -11.91 5.17 1.38
N ASN A 140 -11.29 6.19 0.79
CA ASN A 140 -11.89 7.52 0.70
C ASN A 140 -12.97 7.50 -0.37
N ILE A 141 -14.23 7.68 0.05
CA ILE A 141 -15.39 7.75 -0.83
C ILE A 141 -16.23 8.94 -0.40
N ASP A 142 -16.63 9.78 -1.36
CA ASP A 142 -17.61 10.83 -1.11
C ASP A 142 -19.01 10.20 -0.98
N THR A 143 -19.63 10.35 0.18
CA THR A 143 -20.93 9.73 0.48
C THR A 143 -22.02 10.17 -0.48
N LYS A 144 -22.05 11.44 -0.88
CA LYS A 144 -23.07 11.96 -1.81
C LYS A 144 -22.88 11.37 -3.20
N GLN A 145 -21.63 11.23 -3.66
CA GLN A 145 -21.34 10.55 -4.92
C GLN A 145 -21.69 9.06 -4.84
N LYS A 146 -21.44 8.41 -3.71
CA LYS A 146 -21.83 7.00 -3.51
C LYS A 146 -23.34 6.81 -3.53
N GLU A 147 -24.10 7.71 -2.92
CA GLU A 147 -25.56 7.72 -2.99
C GLU A 147 -26.06 7.96 -4.44
N ALA A 148 -25.43 8.88 -5.16
CA ALA A 148 -25.83 9.24 -6.53
C ALA A 148 -25.49 8.17 -7.59
N LEU A 149 -24.41 7.42 -7.41
CA LEU A 149 -23.91 6.43 -8.38
C LEU A 149 -24.17 4.98 -7.97
N GLY A 150 -24.53 4.74 -6.70
CA GLY A 150 -24.78 3.41 -6.15
C GLY A 150 -23.63 2.44 -6.40
N ASP A 151 -23.96 1.26 -6.92
CA ASP A 151 -23.01 0.18 -7.21
C ASP A 151 -22.07 0.47 -8.39
N ARG A 152 -22.29 1.58 -9.11
CA ARG A 152 -21.39 2.00 -10.21
C ARG A 152 -20.17 2.78 -9.71
N LEU A 153 -20.20 3.29 -8.48
CA LEU A 153 -19.01 3.81 -7.81
C LEU A 153 -18.40 2.73 -6.92
N LEU A 154 -17.33 2.13 -7.42
CA LEU A 154 -16.55 1.10 -6.75
C LEU A 154 -15.43 1.74 -5.93
N SER A 155 -15.03 1.09 -4.86
CA SER A 155 -13.75 1.27 -4.20
C SER A 155 -12.95 -0.04 -4.27
N SER A 156 -11.75 -0.03 -3.69
CA SER A 156 -10.97 -1.26 -3.46
C SER A 156 -11.75 -2.35 -2.70
N ASN A 157 -12.80 -2.00 -1.94
CA ASN A 157 -13.63 -2.98 -1.26
C ASN A 157 -14.61 -3.71 -2.18
N GLU A 158 -15.12 -3.07 -3.24
CA GLU A 158 -16.14 -3.66 -4.11
C GLU A 158 -15.59 -4.18 -5.45
N VAL A 159 -14.46 -3.65 -5.93
CA VAL A 159 -13.97 -3.96 -7.29
C VAL A 159 -13.66 -5.45 -7.52
N PHE A 160 -13.25 -6.16 -6.48
CA PHE A 160 -12.94 -7.59 -6.56
C PHE A 160 -14.19 -8.49 -6.51
N GLU A 161 -15.35 -7.93 -6.18
CA GLU A 161 -16.63 -8.65 -6.15
C GLU A 161 -17.34 -8.68 -7.51
N LEU A 162 -16.88 -7.91 -8.50
CA LEU A 162 -17.46 -7.92 -9.84
C LEU A 162 -17.46 -9.35 -10.41
N THR A 163 -18.61 -9.82 -10.88
CA THR A 163 -18.76 -11.17 -11.43
C THR A 163 -17.99 -11.35 -12.74
N THR A 164 -17.94 -10.29 -13.55
CA THR A 164 -17.23 -10.21 -14.83
C THR A 164 -16.50 -8.88 -14.95
N LEU A 165 -15.41 -8.83 -15.70
CA LEU A 165 -14.77 -7.56 -16.06
C LEU A 165 -15.75 -6.65 -16.83
N PRO A 166 -15.79 -5.34 -16.54
CA PRO A 166 -16.63 -4.39 -17.29
C PRO A 166 -16.04 -4.10 -18.67
N GLN A 167 -16.80 -3.45 -19.55
CA GLN A 167 -16.25 -3.00 -20.84
C GLN A 167 -15.41 -1.73 -20.68
N SER A 168 -15.73 -0.90 -19.69
CA SER A 168 -15.03 0.36 -19.45
C SER A 168 -14.99 0.78 -17.97
N LEU A 169 -13.90 1.43 -17.57
CA LEU A 169 -13.63 1.84 -16.20
C LEU A 169 -12.97 3.23 -16.17
N ALA A 170 -13.51 4.15 -15.37
CA ALA A 170 -12.79 5.35 -14.98
C ALA A 170 -12.16 5.18 -13.60
N VAL A 171 -10.90 5.54 -13.42
CA VAL A 171 -10.19 5.46 -12.13
C VAL A 171 -9.90 6.88 -11.63
N ILE A 172 -10.38 7.21 -10.43
CA ILE A 172 -10.16 8.52 -9.81
C ILE A 172 -9.00 8.40 -8.82
N GLY A 173 -7.85 8.97 -9.19
CA GLY A 173 -6.60 8.87 -8.44
C GLY A 173 -5.45 8.34 -9.29
N SER A 174 -4.22 8.60 -8.86
CA SER A 174 -2.99 8.15 -9.53
C SER A 174 -1.97 7.54 -8.56
N GLY A 175 -2.41 7.20 -7.34
CA GLY A 175 -1.57 6.52 -6.35
C GLY A 175 -1.43 5.01 -6.63
N VAL A 176 -0.80 4.30 -5.71
CA VAL A 176 -0.49 2.86 -5.80
C VAL A 176 -1.68 2.02 -6.27
N ILE A 177 -2.79 2.04 -5.53
CA ILE A 177 -4.01 1.26 -5.85
C ILE A 177 -4.57 1.63 -7.22
N ALA A 178 -4.55 2.92 -7.57
CA ALA A 178 -5.11 3.40 -8.82
C ALA A 178 -4.33 2.86 -10.02
N ILE A 179 -3.00 2.97 -10.00
CA ILE A 179 -2.13 2.56 -11.11
C ILE A 179 -2.13 1.04 -11.26
N GLU A 180 -2.01 0.30 -10.15
CA GLU A 180 -2.06 -1.17 -10.17
C GLU A 180 -3.35 -1.69 -10.81
N LEU A 181 -4.50 -1.19 -10.36
CA LEU A 181 -5.79 -1.67 -10.84
C LEU A 181 -6.11 -1.14 -12.24
N ALA A 182 -5.74 0.10 -12.57
CA ALA A 182 -5.95 0.65 -13.91
C ALA A 182 -5.19 -0.16 -14.96
N GLN A 183 -3.90 -0.43 -14.71
CA GLN A 183 -3.09 -1.22 -15.62
C GLN A 183 -3.59 -2.65 -15.73
N ALA A 184 -3.95 -3.28 -14.61
CA ALA A 184 -4.48 -4.64 -14.62
C ALA A 184 -5.78 -4.74 -15.46
N MET A 185 -6.70 -3.79 -15.29
CA MET A 185 -7.95 -3.73 -16.04
C MET A 185 -7.71 -3.49 -17.54
N GLN A 186 -6.84 -2.54 -17.90
CA GLN A 186 -6.47 -2.26 -19.29
C GLN A 186 -5.91 -3.49 -20.00
N ARG A 187 -4.97 -4.21 -19.38
CA ARG A 187 -4.35 -5.43 -19.92
C ARG A 187 -5.30 -6.61 -20.07
N LEU A 188 -6.40 -6.60 -19.31
CA LEU A 188 -7.47 -7.59 -19.40
C LEU A 188 -8.59 -7.15 -20.35
N GLY A 189 -8.38 -6.10 -21.14
CA GLY A 189 -9.29 -5.65 -22.20
C GLY A 189 -10.38 -4.67 -21.75
N VAL A 190 -10.30 -4.13 -20.53
CA VAL A 190 -11.21 -3.09 -20.05
C VAL A 190 -10.71 -1.73 -20.53
N LYS A 191 -11.53 -0.97 -21.27
CA LYS A 191 -11.16 0.40 -21.67
C LYS A 191 -11.04 1.29 -20.42
N THR A 192 -9.81 1.65 -20.05
CA THR A 192 -9.54 2.29 -18.77
C THR A 192 -9.01 3.72 -18.93
N THR A 193 -9.64 4.67 -18.26
CA THR A 193 -9.20 6.08 -18.21
C THR A 193 -8.91 6.49 -16.78
N VAL A 194 -7.74 7.06 -16.51
CA VAL A 194 -7.29 7.48 -15.19
C VAL A 194 -7.36 9.01 -15.06
N PHE A 195 -7.98 9.51 -14.01
CA PHE A 195 -8.02 10.93 -13.67
C PHE A 195 -7.04 11.23 -12.54
N ALA A 196 -6.03 12.04 -12.85
CA ALA A 196 -4.98 12.41 -11.91
C ALA A 196 -5.01 13.91 -11.63
N ARG A 197 -5.20 14.30 -10.35
CA ARG A 197 -5.19 15.72 -9.93
C ARG A 197 -3.86 16.44 -10.15
N SER A 198 -2.77 15.69 -10.34
CA SER A 198 -1.41 16.21 -10.50
C SER A 198 -0.66 15.35 -11.53
N GLN A 199 0.61 15.67 -11.77
CA GLN A 199 1.50 14.85 -12.62
C GLN A 199 2.17 13.68 -11.88
N LYS A 200 1.87 13.46 -10.59
CA LYS A 200 2.42 12.33 -9.85
C LYS A 200 1.70 11.03 -10.18
N VAL A 201 2.46 9.97 -10.44
CA VAL A 201 1.97 8.59 -10.60
C VAL A 201 2.66 7.64 -9.63
N GLY A 202 1.90 6.69 -9.08
CA GLY A 202 2.40 5.69 -8.15
C GLY A 202 2.99 6.31 -6.88
N SER A 203 4.16 5.83 -6.46
CA SER A 203 4.78 6.23 -5.19
C SER A 203 6.05 7.07 -5.33
N LEU A 204 6.69 7.09 -6.51
CA LEU A 204 8.02 7.69 -6.72
C LEU A 204 8.04 9.18 -6.35
N THR A 205 9.17 9.68 -5.88
CA THR A 205 9.37 11.08 -5.51
C THR A 205 10.50 11.74 -6.29
N SER A 206 11.39 10.96 -6.90
CA SER A 206 12.38 11.43 -7.87
C SER A 206 11.68 12.06 -9.09
N PRO A 207 12.03 13.30 -9.46
CA PRO A 207 11.52 13.92 -10.69
C PRO A 207 11.86 13.13 -11.94
N VAL A 208 13.07 12.56 -12.02
CA VAL A 208 13.54 11.78 -13.18
C VAL A 208 12.71 10.51 -13.33
N LEU A 209 12.55 9.74 -12.25
CA LEU A 209 11.77 8.51 -12.32
C LEU A 209 10.27 8.78 -12.46
N GLN A 210 9.75 9.89 -11.91
CA GLN A 210 8.37 10.33 -12.16
C GLN A 210 8.12 10.65 -13.63
N GLU A 211 9.05 11.32 -14.32
CA GLU A 211 8.91 11.59 -15.74
C GLU A 211 8.92 10.30 -16.57
N LEU A 212 9.87 9.39 -16.29
CA LEU A 212 9.93 8.07 -16.93
C LEU A 212 8.64 7.27 -16.69
N ALA A 213 8.12 7.28 -15.46
CA ALA A 213 6.89 6.59 -15.11
C ALA A 213 5.67 7.17 -15.83
N GLN A 214 5.55 8.50 -15.93
CA GLN A 214 4.47 9.15 -16.68
C GLN A 214 4.51 8.75 -18.15
N GLN A 215 5.68 8.84 -18.80
CA GLN A 215 5.83 8.49 -20.22
C GLN A 215 5.51 7.02 -20.47
N GLN A 216 6.10 6.11 -19.69
CA GLN A 216 5.93 4.66 -19.89
C GLN A 216 4.49 4.22 -19.62
N LEU A 217 3.87 4.67 -18.51
CA LEU A 217 2.50 4.28 -18.20
C LEU A 217 1.49 4.89 -19.19
N SER A 218 1.71 6.12 -19.67
CA SER A 218 0.85 6.75 -20.67
C SER A 218 0.95 6.13 -22.07
N SER A 219 1.97 5.32 -22.35
CA SER A 219 2.02 4.53 -23.60
C SER A 219 0.96 3.42 -23.64
N GLU A 220 0.46 3.00 -22.47
CA GLU A 220 -0.51 1.91 -22.32
C GLU A 220 -1.86 2.39 -21.77
N LEU A 221 -1.85 3.35 -20.84
CA LEU A 221 -3.01 3.87 -20.14
C LEU A 221 -3.38 5.27 -20.61
N GLU A 222 -4.68 5.52 -20.77
CA GLU A 222 -5.18 6.89 -20.94
C GLU A 222 -5.19 7.61 -19.58
N ILE A 223 -4.16 8.42 -19.31
CA ILE A 223 -4.04 9.20 -18.07
C ILE A 223 -4.31 10.67 -18.35
N LYS A 224 -5.38 11.20 -17.74
CA LYS A 224 -5.74 12.61 -17.75
C LYS A 224 -5.05 13.33 -16.58
N PHE A 225 -3.85 13.83 -16.84
CA PHE A 225 -3.06 14.59 -15.86
C PHE A 225 -3.65 15.98 -15.60
N LYS A 226 -3.54 16.43 -14.34
CA LYS A 226 -4.09 17.72 -13.87
C LYS A 226 -5.58 17.87 -14.19
N THR A 227 -6.31 16.75 -14.17
CA THR A 227 -7.74 16.70 -14.46
C THR A 227 -8.45 15.98 -13.33
N VAL A 228 -9.54 16.57 -12.87
CA VAL A 228 -10.47 16.00 -11.90
C VAL A 228 -11.87 16.10 -12.50
N PRO A 229 -12.74 15.09 -12.36
CA PRO A 229 -14.13 15.22 -12.76
C PRO A 229 -14.83 16.41 -12.10
N ASP A 230 -15.56 17.18 -12.89
CA ASP A 230 -16.44 18.25 -12.40
C ASP A 230 -17.76 17.66 -11.88
N GLU A 231 -18.29 16.66 -12.58
CA GLU A 231 -19.56 16.02 -12.26
C GLU A 231 -19.54 14.54 -12.70
N MET A 232 -20.15 13.68 -11.89
CA MET A 232 -20.41 12.29 -12.23
C MET A 232 -21.88 11.97 -11.95
N ILE A 233 -22.60 11.51 -12.97
CA ILE A 233 -24.02 11.14 -12.85
C ILE A 233 -24.26 9.74 -13.41
N GLN A 234 -25.16 9.00 -12.78
CA GLN A 234 -25.62 7.75 -13.34
C GLN A 234 -26.58 8.02 -14.50
N LYS A 235 -26.35 7.35 -15.63
CA LYS A 235 -27.18 7.45 -16.83
C LYS A 235 -27.47 6.04 -17.34
N GLY A 236 -28.62 5.50 -16.94
CA GLY A 236 -28.97 4.10 -17.17
C GLY A 236 -27.99 3.16 -16.45
N ASN A 237 -27.33 2.29 -17.22
CA ASN A 237 -26.35 1.32 -16.71
C ASN A 237 -24.90 1.82 -16.74
N LYS A 238 -24.68 3.10 -17.05
CA LYS A 238 -23.35 3.73 -17.15
C LYS A 238 -23.24 4.94 -16.24
N VAL A 239 -22.02 5.41 -16.05
CA VAL A 239 -21.69 6.69 -15.43
C VAL A 239 -21.23 7.64 -16.51
N GLN A 240 -21.85 8.82 -16.57
CA GLN A 240 -21.39 9.94 -17.39
C GLN A 240 -20.54 10.85 -16.52
N ILE A 241 -19.31 11.10 -16.96
CA ILE A 241 -18.30 11.93 -16.29
C ILE A 241 -18.07 13.17 -17.13
N LYS A 242 -18.32 14.34 -16.55
CA LYS A 242 -17.97 15.63 -17.14
C LYS A 242 -16.66 16.12 -16.54
N PHE A 243 -15.76 16.61 -17.37
CA PHE A 243 -14.47 17.15 -16.93
C PHE A 243 -13.98 18.21 -17.91
N LYS A 244 -12.99 18.98 -17.49
CA LYS A 244 -12.28 19.93 -18.36
C LYS A 244 -10.90 19.41 -18.72
N GLN A 245 -10.59 19.44 -20.00
CA GLN A 245 -9.24 19.20 -20.50
C GLN A 245 -8.88 20.33 -21.46
N ASN A 246 -7.71 20.96 -21.26
CA ASN A 246 -7.27 22.12 -22.04
C ASN A 246 -8.35 23.24 -22.13
N TYR A 247 -9.04 23.50 -21.02
CA TYR A 247 -10.15 24.47 -20.92
C TYR A 247 -11.42 24.13 -21.73
N GLN A 248 -11.48 22.97 -22.37
CA GLN A 248 -12.66 22.49 -23.08
C GLN A 248 -13.42 21.48 -22.22
N SER A 249 -14.75 21.54 -22.27
CA SER A 249 -15.61 20.57 -21.59
C SER A 249 -15.66 19.28 -22.41
N GLU A 250 -15.37 18.17 -21.75
CA GLU A 250 -15.44 16.83 -22.32
C GLU A 250 -16.40 15.95 -21.52
N ILE A 251 -16.86 14.87 -22.16
CA ILE A 251 -17.75 13.88 -21.58
C ILE A 251 -17.15 12.49 -21.84
N LEU A 252 -17.05 11.69 -20.79
CA LEU A 252 -16.69 10.28 -20.85
C LEU A 252 -17.85 9.43 -20.27
N GLU A 253 -18.30 8.42 -20.99
CA GLU A 253 -19.26 7.43 -20.48
C GLU A 253 -18.55 6.10 -20.23
N VAL A 254 -18.66 5.57 -19.00
CA VAL A 254 -18.04 4.31 -18.55
C VAL A 254 -19.04 3.42 -17.82
N ASP A 255 -18.77 2.13 -17.73
CA ASP A 255 -19.65 1.21 -16.97
C ASP A 255 -19.49 1.41 -15.46
N TYR A 256 -18.26 1.64 -14.98
CA TYR A 256 -17.97 1.84 -13.56
C TYR A 256 -16.94 2.96 -13.34
N VAL A 257 -16.99 3.53 -12.15
CA VAL A 257 -15.96 4.42 -11.60
C VAL A 257 -15.29 3.74 -10.42
N LEU A 258 -13.96 3.73 -10.36
CA LEU A 258 -13.18 3.29 -9.21
C LEU A 258 -12.62 4.49 -8.46
N ALA A 259 -13.10 4.72 -7.24
CA ALA A 259 -12.52 5.67 -6.30
C ALA A 259 -11.24 5.08 -5.66
N ALA A 260 -10.09 5.65 -6.02
CA ALA A 260 -8.77 5.26 -5.53
C ALA A 260 -7.97 6.50 -5.04
N THR A 261 -8.65 7.41 -4.34
CA THR A 261 -8.13 8.71 -3.90
C THR A 261 -7.39 8.68 -2.55
N GLY A 262 -7.25 7.50 -1.94
CA GLY A 262 -6.58 7.29 -0.67
C GLY A 262 -7.44 6.52 0.32
N ARG A 263 -6.99 6.51 1.58
CA ARG A 263 -7.66 5.83 2.69
C ARG A 263 -7.67 6.74 3.92
N THR A 264 -8.67 6.56 4.78
CA THR A 264 -8.82 7.26 6.05
C THR A 264 -8.79 6.24 7.18
N SER A 265 -8.04 6.55 8.24
CA SER A 265 -7.98 5.74 9.47
C SER A 265 -9.37 5.61 10.10
N ASN A 266 -9.68 4.46 10.71
CA ASN A 266 -10.95 4.22 11.39
C ASN A 266 -10.97 4.70 12.86
N LEU A 267 -9.99 5.51 13.28
CA LEU A 267 -9.97 6.10 14.63
C LEU A 267 -11.16 7.03 14.90
N ASP A 268 -11.73 7.62 13.86
CA ASP A 268 -12.89 8.52 13.98
C ASP A 268 -14.18 7.78 14.37
N GLN A 269 -14.15 6.45 14.36
CA GLN A 269 -15.27 5.61 14.75
C GLN A 269 -15.20 5.17 16.21
N LEU A 270 -14.22 5.64 16.99
CA LEU A 270 -13.98 5.17 18.37
C LEU A 270 -14.42 6.16 19.45
N GLU A 271 -14.99 7.32 19.09
CA GLU A 271 -15.37 8.38 20.03
C GLU A 271 -14.20 8.82 20.95
N LEU A 272 -13.01 9.05 20.38
CA LEU A 272 -11.80 9.41 21.14
C LEU A 272 -11.97 10.72 21.91
N GLU A 273 -12.90 11.58 21.53
CA GLU A 273 -13.23 12.81 22.25
C GLU A 273 -13.77 12.57 23.67
N LYS A 274 -14.24 11.35 23.97
CA LYS A 274 -14.65 10.91 25.31
C LYS A 274 -13.45 10.70 26.24
N ILE A 275 -12.27 10.43 25.68
CA ILE A 275 -11.00 10.39 26.42
C ILE A 275 -10.53 11.81 26.69
N ASN A 276 -10.54 12.66 25.66
CA ASN A 276 -10.16 14.06 25.72
C ASN A 276 -10.88 14.84 24.62
N SER A 277 -11.60 15.91 24.96
CA SER A 277 -12.42 16.68 24.02
C SER A 277 -11.65 17.30 22.84
N SER A 278 -10.32 17.38 22.91
CA SER A 278 -9.48 17.81 21.79
C SER A 278 -9.24 16.73 20.72
N TYR A 279 -9.59 15.46 20.99
CA TYR A 279 -9.34 14.33 20.09
C TYR A 279 -10.42 14.15 19.00
N THR A 280 -10.97 15.25 18.52
CA THR A 280 -12.01 15.27 17.47
C THR A 280 -11.45 15.22 16.05
N ASP A 281 -10.21 15.68 15.85
CA ASP A 281 -9.51 15.59 14.57
C ASP A 281 -8.46 14.48 14.62
N ILE A 282 -8.80 13.33 14.04
CA ILE A 282 -7.92 12.15 14.02
C ILE A 282 -6.57 12.40 13.34
N LYS A 283 -6.45 13.43 12.48
CA LYS A 283 -5.18 13.77 11.82
C LYS A 283 -4.19 14.46 12.74
N ASN A 284 -4.69 15.06 13.82
CA ASN A 284 -3.93 15.87 14.77
C ASN A 284 -3.85 15.22 16.16
N LEU A 285 -4.14 13.92 16.26
CA LEU A 285 -3.98 13.18 17.51
C LEU A 285 -2.50 13.20 17.96
N PRO A 286 -2.22 13.37 19.26
CA PRO A 286 -0.86 13.38 19.80
C PRO A 286 -0.29 11.96 19.88
N ILE A 287 -0.07 11.32 18.73
CA ILE A 287 0.49 9.97 18.64
C ILE A 287 2.00 10.07 18.56
N ASP A 288 2.70 9.49 19.53
CA ASP A 288 4.16 9.43 19.50
C ASP A 288 4.63 8.49 18.37
N SER A 289 5.41 9.03 17.43
CA SER A 289 5.87 8.26 16.26
C SER A 289 6.77 7.07 16.60
N SER A 290 7.44 7.08 17.76
CA SER A 290 8.42 6.09 18.20
C SER A 290 7.81 5.03 19.12
N THR A 291 7.00 5.41 20.11
CA THR A 291 6.38 4.50 21.07
C THR A 291 4.99 4.05 20.63
N LYS A 292 4.38 4.77 19.68
CA LYS A 292 2.99 4.62 19.19
C LYS A 292 1.92 4.98 20.22
N GLN A 293 2.31 5.59 21.33
CA GLN A 293 1.41 5.98 22.41
C GLN A 293 0.54 7.18 22.02
N LEU A 294 -0.73 7.16 22.43
CA LEU A 294 -1.64 8.32 22.37
C LEU A 294 -1.47 9.18 23.63
N ALA A 295 -0.86 10.36 23.47
CA ALA A 295 -0.48 11.27 24.55
C ALA A 295 0.24 10.52 25.69
N ASN A 296 -0.28 10.59 26.91
CA ASN A 296 0.22 9.89 28.08
C ASN A 296 -0.69 8.72 28.52
N HIS A 297 -1.71 8.38 27.73
CA HIS A 297 -2.61 7.27 28.04
C HIS A 297 -1.95 5.92 27.76
N PRO A 298 -2.37 4.83 28.44
CA PRO A 298 -1.96 3.47 28.12
C PRO A 298 -2.66 2.95 26.84
N ILE A 299 -2.70 3.76 25.79
CA ILE A 299 -3.41 3.51 24.53
C ILE A 299 -2.38 3.65 23.41
N PHE A 300 -2.26 2.62 22.57
CA PHE A 300 -1.25 2.56 21.52
C PHE A 300 -1.87 2.29 20.15
N ILE A 301 -1.44 3.01 19.11
CA ILE A 301 -2.07 3.01 17.79
C ILE A 301 -1.14 2.39 16.76
N VAL A 302 -1.58 1.34 16.07
CA VAL A 302 -0.72 0.54 15.18
C VAL A 302 -1.42 0.14 13.86
N GLY A 303 -0.61 -0.23 12.87
CA GLY A 303 -1.07 -0.53 11.51
C GLY A 303 -1.64 0.72 10.83
N ASP A 304 -2.52 0.56 9.84
CA ASP A 304 -3.08 1.70 9.09
C ASP A 304 -3.86 2.73 9.94
N ALA A 305 -4.16 2.41 11.21
CA ALA A 305 -4.71 3.39 12.14
C ALA A 305 -3.71 4.52 12.45
N ALA A 306 -2.41 4.20 12.46
CA ALA A 306 -1.29 5.14 12.52
C ALA A 306 -0.72 5.32 11.09
N PRO A 307 -0.92 6.46 10.43
CA PRO A 307 -0.70 6.61 8.99
C PRO A 307 0.78 6.71 8.58
N ASP A 308 1.74 6.52 9.48
CA ASP A 308 3.16 6.74 9.18
C ASP A 308 3.75 5.68 8.24
N ALA A 309 3.20 4.46 8.22
CA ALA A 309 3.51 3.43 7.24
C ALA A 309 2.37 2.40 7.10
N PRO A 310 1.31 2.67 6.31
CA PRO A 310 0.16 1.77 6.13
C PRO A 310 0.49 0.61 5.18
N ILE A 311 1.47 -0.21 5.56
CA ILE A 311 1.95 -1.38 4.81
C ILE A 311 1.91 -2.60 5.72
N GLN A 312 1.53 -3.74 5.14
CA GLN A 312 1.20 -4.96 5.89
C GLN A 312 2.33 -5.45 6.82
N HIS A 313 3.60 -5.43 6.37
CA HIS A 313 4.71 -5.95 7.17
C HIS A 313 5.06 -5.03 8.34
N GLU A 314 4.96 -3.72 8.16
CA GLU A 314 5.08 -2.72 9.24
C GLU A 314 3.96 -2.89 10.26
N ALA A 315 2.72 -3.08 9.81
CA ALA A 315 1.57 -3.34 10.67
C ALA A 315 1.76 -4.62 11.51
N ALA A 316 2.22 -5.71 10.91
CA ALA A 316 2.52 -6.95 11.61
C ALA A 316 3.62 -6.76 12.66
N TYR A 317 4.72 -6.11 12.27
CA TYR A 317 5.86 -5.88 13.14
C TYR A 317 5.51 -4.98 14.34
N ALA A 318 4.84 -3.85 14.09
CA ALA A 318 4.38 -2.93 15.14
C ALA A 318 3.38 -3.60 16.07
N GLY A 319 2.39 -4.33 15.52
CA GLY A 319 1.41 -5.09 16.30
C GLY A 319 2.06 -6.12 17.23
N LYS A 320 3.12 -6.79 16.78
CA LYS A 320 3.89 -7.69 17.66
C LYS A 320 4.62 -6.92 18.77
N LYS A 321 5.37 -5.88 18.40
CA LYS A 321 6.29 -5.20 19.33
C LYS A 321 5.56 -4.38 20.39
N ILE A 322 4.38 -3.84 20.06
CA ILE A 322 3.66 -2.96 20.97
C ILE A 322 3.18 -3.65 22.24
N VAL A 323 2.93 -4.97 22.20
CA VAL A 323 2.48 -5.76 23.35
C VAL A 323 3.38 -5.57 24.58
N LYS A 324 4.70 -5.46 24.37
CA LYS A 324 5.64 -5.19 25.47
C LYS A 324 5.34 -3.87 26.17
N ASN A 325 5.09 -2.79 25.42
CA ASN A 325 4.76 -1.49 26.00
C ASN A 325 3.42 -1.53 26.74
N CYS A 326 2.42 -2.24 26.19
CA CYS A 326 1.12 -2.37 26.83
C CYS A 326 1.18 -3.10 28.18
N LEU A 327 1.91 -4.22 28.25
CA LEU A 327 1.96 -5.03 29.47
C LEU A 327 2.90 -4.46 30.55
N ASN A 328 3.78 -3.52 30.21
CA ASN A 328 4.76 -2.92 31.13
C ASN A 328 4.53 -1.43 31.41
N TYR A 329 3.43 -0.83 30.92
CA TYR A 329 3.11 0.57 31.16
C TYR A 329 3.18 0.93 32.66
N PRO A 330 3.81 2.05 33.06
CA PRO A 330 4.30 3.15 32.22
C PRO A 330 5.73 3.00 31.66
N ASP A 331 6.42 1.87 31.89
CA ASP A 331 7.75 1.61 31.31
C ASP A 331 7.64 1.22 29.83
N ILE A 332 7.63 2.23 28.97
CA ILE A 332 7.48 2.08 27.51
C ILE A 332 8.79 2.39 26.79
N GLN A 333 9.01 1.70 25.67
CA GLN A 333 10.21 1.85 24.85
C GLN A 333 9.84 2.20 23.41
N ALA A 334 10.76 2.86 22.70
CA ALA A 334 10.62 3.06 21.26
C ALA A 334 10.56 1.70 20.53
N ILE A 335 9.66 1.59 19.56
CA ILE A 335 9.56 0.41 18.71
C ILE A 335 10.72 0.48 17.70
N PRO A 336 11.54 -0.59 17.57
CA PRO A 336 12.62 -0.58 16.60
C PRO A 336 12.05 -0.45 15.19
N LYS A 337 12.59 0.45 14.36
CA LYS A 337 12.07 0.68 13.01
C LYS A 337 12.64 -0.37 12.04
N LEU A 338 11.80 -0.83 11.11
CA LEU A 338 12.28 -1.54 9.94
C LEU A 338 12.86 -0.52 8.95
N THR A 339 13.72 -0.99 8.03
CA THR A 339 14.07 -0.18 6.86
C THR A 339 12.79 0.08 6.05
N PRO A 340 12.42 1.35 5.78
CA PRO A 340 11.24 1.65 4.98
C PRO A 340 11.29 0.95 3.62
N LEU A 341 10.21 0.26 3.26
CA LEU A 341 10.09 -0.48 2.01
C LEU A 341 8.66 -0.39 1.48
N GLY A 342 8.50 0.19 0.29
CA GLY A 342 7.23 0.28 -0.42
C GLY A 342 7.38 -0.19 -1.86
N ILE A 343 6.41 -0.97 -2.35
CA ILE A 343 6.39 -1.53 -3.70
C ILE A 343 5.04 -1.24 -4.34
N VAL A 344 5.06 -0.84 -5.61
CA VAL A 344 3.90 -0.72 -6.50
C VAL A 344 4.02 -1.80 -7.56
N PHE A 345 3.06 -2.69 -7.60
CA PHE A 345 3.03 -3.85 -8.51
C PHE A 345 2.44 -3.46 -9.89
N SER A 346 2.78 -2.27 -10.38
CA SER A 346 2.64 -1.92 -11.80
C SER A 346 3.73 -2.63 -12.61
N GLN A 347 3.67 -2.54 -13.93
CA GLN A 347 4.74 -2.97 -14.82
C GLN A 347 5.15 -1.81 -15.74
N PRO A 348 6.37 -1.26 -15.64
CA PRO A 348 7.40 -1.60 -14.66
C PRO A 348 6.95 -1.40 -13.21
N GLU A 349 7.53 -2.19 -12.31
CA GLU A 349 7.28 -2.06 -10.88
C GLU A 349 7.94 -0.79 -10.36
N MET A 350 7.34 -0.17 -9.35
CA MET A 350 7.97 0.91 -8.60
C MET A 350 8.38 0.43 -7.23
N ALA A 351 9.52 0.90 -6.73
CA ALA A 351 9.90 0.68 -5.34
C ALA A 351 10.50 1.93 -4.71
N ILE A 352 10.21 2.15 -3.43
CA ILE A 352 10.89 3.08 -2.54
C ILE A 352 11.54 2.27 -1.43
N ILE A 353 12.84 2.53 -1.20
CA ILE A 353 13.63 1.84 -0.20
C ILE A 353 14.38 2.88 0.64
N GLY A 354 14.35 2.75 1.97
CA GLY A 354 15.00 3.70 2.87
C GLY A 354 14.41 5.11 2.74
N LYS A 355 15.27 6.12 2.75
CA LYS A 355 14.85 7.51 2.52
C LYS A 355 14.66 7.78 1.03
N ASN A 356 13.48 8.26 0.63
CA ASN A 356 13.22 8.66 -0.75
C ASN A 356 13.82 10.04 -1.09
N TYR A 357 13.85 10.40 -2.38
CA TYR A 357 14.43 11.65 -2.85
C TYR A 357 13.83 12.88 -2.15
N GLN A 358 12.49 12.94 -2.07
CA GLN A 358 11.80 14.07 -1.45
C GLN A 358 12.13 14.20 0.04
N GLN A 359 12.20 13.09 0.78
CA GLN A 359 12.58 13.09 2.20
C GLN A 359 14.00 13.61 2.41
N LEU A 360 14.95 13.18 1.57
CA LEU A 360 16.34 13.65 1.64
C LEU A 360 16.46 15.14 1.34
N GLN A 361 15.76 15.61 0.31
CA GLN A 361 15.70 17.02 -0.07
C GLN A 361 15.05 17.88 1.04
N SER A 362 13.89 17.48 1.55
CA SER A 362 13.20 18.21 2.62
C SER A 362 14.00 18.23 3.93
N ALA A 363 14.82 17.22 4.20
CA ALA A 363 15.71 17.18 5.36
C ALA A 363 17.02 17.96 5.15
N GLY A 364 17.28 18.52 3.97
CA GLY A 364 18.56 19.17 3.65
C GLY A 364 19.76 18.23 3.76
N THR A 365 19.55 16.92 3.53
CA THR A 365 20.64 15.93 3.60
C THR A 365 21.61 16.15 2.44
N ASP A 366 22.91 16.08 2.70
CA ASP A 366 23.93 16.12 1.64
C ASP A 366 24.17 14.72 1.08
N PHE A 367 23.67 14.47 -0.12
CA PHE A 367 23.75 13.18 -0.80
C PHE A 367 24.07 13.34 -2.28
N VAL A 368 24.55 12.25 -2.88
CA VAL A 368 24.70 12.09 -4.34
C VAL A 368 23.68 11.09 -4.87
N THR A 369 23.32 11.24 -6.15
CA THR A 369 22.39 10.34 -6.84
C THR A 369 23.11 9.46 -7.85
N GLY A 370 23.10 8.15 -7.63
CA GLY A 370 23.49 7.17 -8.63
C GLY A 370 22.29 6.85 -9.52
N PHE A 371 22.46 6.88 -10.85
CA PHE A 371 21.38 6.58 -11.80
C PHE A 371 21.80 5.47 -12.76
N VAL A 372 20.86 4.62 -13.14
CA VAL A 372 20.99 3.65 -14.22
C VAL A 372 19.68 3.56 -15.01
N SER A 373 19.79 3.50 -16.34
CA SER A 373 18.67 3.16 -17.22
C SER A 373 18.62 1.65 -17.46
N TYR A 374 17.43 1.06 -17.33
CA TYR A 374 17.20 -0.36 -17.64
C TYR A 374 16.93 -0.62 -19.12
N GLU A 375 16.79 0.42 -19.96
CA GLU A 375 16.64 0.29 -21.41
C GLU A 375 17.86 -0.34 -22.09
N ARG A 376 19.05 -0.13 -21.52
CA ARG A 376 20.32 -0.66 -22.05
C ARG A 376 20.87 -1.81 -21.22
N GLN A 377 20.16 -2.25 -20.20
CA GLN A 377 20.61 -3.30 -19.28
C GLN A 377 20.51 -4.67 -19.98
N GLY A 378 21.60 -5.46 -19.92
CA GLY A 378 21.75 -6.68 -20.72
C GLY A 378 20.67 -7.74 -20.47
N ARG A 379 20.38 -8.07 -19.21
CA ARG A 379 19.34 -9.04 -18.85
C ARG A 379 17.95 -8.56 -19.26
N ALA A 380 17.62 -7.31 -18.99
CA ALA A 380 16.34 -6.71 -19.34
C ALA A 380 16.09 -6.74 -20.86
N ARG A 381 17.15 -6.55 -21.67
CA ARG A 381 17.05 -6.66 -23.13
C ARG A 381 16.84 -8.10 -23.61
N VAL A 382 17.48 -9.07 -22.96
CA VAL A 382 17.28 -10.50 -23.27
C VAL A 382 15.83 -10.92 -22.98
N GLU A 383 15.21 -10.33 -21.97
CA GLU A 383 13.83 -10.62 -21.57
C GLU A 383 12.77 -9.74 -22.26
N ALA A 384 13.18 -8.80 -23.13
CA ALA A 384 12.30 -7.78 -23.71
C ALA A 384 11.54 -6.95 -22.66
N THR A 385 12.15 -6.73 -21.50
CA THR A 385 11.62 -5.90 -20.39
C THR A 385 12.49 -4.65 -20.14
N ASN A 386 13.27 -4.24 -21.14
CA ASN A 386 14.22 -3.12 -21.06
C ASN A 386 13.54 -1.75 -21.06
N MET A 387 13.06 -1.32 -19.90
CA MET A 387 12.40 -0.04 -19.71
C MET A 387 12.63 0.51 -18.30
N GLY A 388 12.51 1.82 -18.16
CA GLY A 388 12.63 2.53 -16.89
C GLY A 388 14.07 2.67 -16.37
N GLY A 389 14.22 2.84 -15.07
CA GLY A 389 15.48 3.19 -14.42
C GLY A 389 15.49 2.97 -12.92
N ALA A 390 16.64 3.19 -12.31
CA ALA A 390 16.80 3.19 -10.86
C ALA A 390 17.70 4.33 -10.42
N GLU A 391 17.31 4.95 -9.30
CA GLU A 391 18.12 5.88 -8.55
C GLU A 391 18.49 5.32 -7.18
N ILE A 392 19.71 5.56 -6.76
CA ILE A 392 20.19 5.29 -5.41
C ILE A 392 20.73 6.58 -4.80
N TYR A 393 20.59 6.72 -3.50
CA TYR A 393 20.97 7.92 -2.77
C TYR A 393 22.03 7.57 -1.73
N VAL A 394 23.17 8.24 -1.80
CA VAL A 394 24.33 7.93 -0.97
C VAL A 394 24.78 9.19 -0.25
N ASP A 395 24.93 9.09 1.06
CA ASP A 395 25.40 10.19 1.89
C ASP A 395 26.80 10.63 1.46
N ARG A 396 27.02 11.94 1.30
CA ARG A 396 28.31 12.44 0.81
C ARG A 396 29.45 12.18 1.80
N SER A 397 29.18 12.35 3.09
CA SER A 397 30.19 12.31 4.15
C SER A 397 30.54 10.89 4.59
N THR A 398 29.53 10.09 4.91
CA THR A 398 29.66 8.73 5.45
C THR A 398 29.75 7.68 4.35
N ARG A 399 29.40 8.04 3.11
CA ARG A 399 29.31 7.14 1.95
C ARG A 399 28.31 5.99 2.15
N LYS A 400 27.43 6.07 3.15
CA LYS A 400 26.38 5.09 3.44
C LYS A 400 25.26 5.18 2.40
N LEU A 401 24.72 4.03 2.02
CA LEU A 401 23.49 3.97 1.23
C LEU A 401 22.30 4.43 2.09
N LEU A 402 21.65 5.52 1.69
CA LEU A 402 20.55 6.13 2.46
C LEU A 402 19.17 5.65 2.00
N GLY A 403 19.05 5.34 0.71
CA GLY A 403 17.80 4.96 0.08
C GLY A 403 17.93 4.77 -1.42
N ALA A 404 16.81 4.41 -2.04
CA ALA A 404 16.71 4.20 -3.47
C ALA A 404 15.26 4.31 -3.94
N GLU A 405 15.11 4.64 -5.21
CA GLU A 405 13.84 4.60 -5.94
C GLU A 405 14.03 3.82 -7.24
N LEU A 406 13.15 2.87 -7.51
CA LEU A 406 13.25 1.98 -8.67
C LEU A 406 11.99 2.11 -9.51
N PHE A 407 12.13 2.12 -10.84
CA PHE A 407 11.06 1.96 -11.81
C PHE A 407 11.55 1.00 -12.91
N CYS A 408 11.46 -0.31 -12.68
CA CYS A 408 12.04 -1.31 -13.57
C CYS A 408 11.37 -2.69 -13.39
N ALA A 409 11.72 -3.66 -14.22
CA ALA A 409 11.25 -5.04 -14.06
C ALA A 409 11.81 -5.66 -12.76
N GLN A 410 10.98 -6.42 -12.04
CA GLN A 410 11.37 -7.12 -10.80
C GLN A 410 11.95 -6.19 -9.73
N ALA A 411 11.47 -4.95 -9.66
CA ALA A 411 11.90 -3.98 -8.66
C ALA A 411 11.66 -4.50 -7.24
N GLU A 412 10.66 -5.35 -7.00
CA GLU A 412 10.39 -5.98 -5.71
C GLU A 412 11.59 -6.78 -5.18
N HIS A 413 12.27 -7.56 -6.02
CA HIS A 413 13.43 -8.37 -5.60
C HIS A 413 14.64 -7.48 -5.32
N LEU A 414 14.89 -6.52 -6.21
CA LEU A 414 15.95 -5.53 -6.05
C LEU A 414 15.75 -4.68 -4.78
N ALA A 415 14.50 -4.32 -4.49
CA ALA A 415 14.14 -3.52 -3.34
C ALA A 415 14.38 -4.25 -2.02
N HIS A 416 14.07 -5.55 -1.94
CA HIS A 416 14.38 -6.36 -0.76
C HIS A 416 15.89 -6.42 -0.50
N LEU A 417 16.69 -6.62 -1.54
CA LEU A 417 18.15 -6.62 -1.43
C LEU A 417 18.65 -5.26 -0.89
N LEU A 418 18.21 -4.15 -1.47
CA LEU A 418 18.61 -2.81 -1.03
C LEU A 418 18.14 -2.50 0.41
N ALA A 419 16.95 -2.95 0.80
CA ALA A 419 16.41 -2.71 2.13
C ALA A 419 17.30 -3.34 3.23
N TRP A 420 17.83 -4.53 2.98
CA TRP A 420 18.80 -5.17 3.88
C TRP A 420 20.14 -4.44 3.91
N LEU A 421 20.68 -4.05 2.75
CA LEU A 421 21.94 -3.31 2.68
C LEU A 421 21.86 -1.96 3.44
N ILE A 422 20.71 -1.28 3.37
CA ILE A 422 20.45 -0.05 4.13
C ILE A 422 20.30 -0.36 5.63
N GLY A 423 19.61 -1.44 6.00
CA GLY A 423 19.45 -1.86 7.39
C GLY A 423 20.77 -2.27 8.06
N GLU A 424 21.74 -2.74 7.27
CA GLU A 424 23.11 -3.04 7.70
C GLU A 424 24.03 -1.78 7.69
N GLU A 425 23.50 -0.62 7.28
CA GLU A 425 24.22 0.65 7.21
C GLU A 425 25.51 0.63 6.37
N LEU A 426 25.53 -0.16 5.30
CA LEU A 426 26.73 -0.35 4.49
C LEU A 426 27.12 0.89 3.67
N THR A 427 28.43 1.08 3.49
CA THR A 427 28.96 2.08 2.56
C THR A 427 28.89 1.59 1.12
N ILE A 428 28.90 2.53 0.18
CA ILE A 428 28.89 2.23 -1.25
C ILE A 428 30.08 1.37 -1.69
N ASP A 429 31.24 1.53 -1.05
CA ASP A 429 32.45 0.76 -1.37
C ASP A 429 32.32 -0.69 -0.88
N GLN A 430 31.82 -0.88 0.35
CA GLN A 430 31.53 -2.22 0.88
C GLN A 430 30.49 -2.96 0.02
N ILE A 431 29.49 -2.25 -0.51
CA ILE A 431 28.50 -2.86 -1.41
C ILE A 431 29.14 -3.24 -2.75
N LEU A 432 30.02 -2.39 -3.31
CA LEU A 432 30.68 -2.64 -4.60
C LEU A 432 31.72 -3.77 -4.56
N GLU A 433 32.18 -4.17 -3.37
CA GLU A 433 33.03 -5.35 -3.16
C GLU A 433 32.26 -6.67 -3.11
N LYS A 434 30.92 -6.62 -3.04
CA LYS A 434 30.06 -7.82 -3.08
C LYS A 434 29.92 -8.35 -4.52
N PRO A 435 29.68 -9.66 -4.69
CA PRO A 435 29.49 -10.23 -6.02
C PRO A 435 28.19 -9.75 -6.67
N PHE A 436 28.27 -9.48 -7.97
CA PHE A 436 27.11 -9.29 -8.86
C PHE A 436 27.18 -10.36 -9.94
N TYR A 437 26.20 -11.26 -9.98
CA TYR A 437 26.16 -12.37 -10.92
C TYR A 437 25.85 -11.86 -12.35
N HIS A 438 26.28 -12.59 -13.37
CA HIS A 438 26.09 -12.21 -14.77
C HIS A 438 25.47 -13.34 -15.60
N PRO A 439 24.49 -13.06 -16.49
CA PRO A 439 23.74 -11.81 -16.64
C PRO A 439 22.52 -11.76 -15.71
N THR A 440 22.39 -10.70 -14.90
CA THR A 440 21.21 -10.50 -14.04
C THR A 440 20.77 -9.04 -13.97
N LEU A 441 19.55 -8.76 -13.48
CA LEU A 441 19.05 -7.39 -13.34
C LEU A 441 19.84 -6.58 -12.30
N GLU A 442 20.35 -7.25 -11.26
CA GLU A 442 21.16 -6.67 -10.17
C GLU A 442 22.42 -5.96 -10.68
N GLU A 443 22.97 -6.35 -11.83
CA GLU A 443 24.09 -5.63 -12.45
C GLU A 443 23.76 -4.18 -12.79
N GLY A 444 22.48 -3.86 -12.97
CA GLY A 444 21.99 -2.47 -13.08
C GLY A 444 22.27 -1.68 -11.80
N LEU A 445 22.01 -2.27 -10.62
CA LEU A 445 22.33 -1.64 -9.33
C LEU A 445 23.82 -1.35 -9.19
N ARG A 446 24.69 -2.28 -9.61
CA ARG A 446 26.15 -2.04 -9.65
C ARG A 446 26.52 -0.82 -10.49
N THR A 447 25.81 -0.59 -11.59
CA THR A 447 26.03 0.57 -12.47
C THR A 447 25.62 1.86 -11.78
N ALA A 448 24.45 1.89 -11.12
CA ALA A 448 24.01 3.05 -10.33
C ALA A 448 24.96 3.34 -9.16
N LEU A 449 25.43 2.30 -8.45
CA LEU A 449 26.44 2.41 -7.38
C LEU A 449 27.75 3.01 -7.89
N LYS A 450 28.27 2.54 -9.02
CA LYS A 450 29.46 3.15 -9.63
C LYS A 450 29.22 4.60 -10.07
N HIS A 451 28.02 4.92 -10.56
CA HIS A 451 27.65 6.29 -10.92
C HIS A 451 27.65 7.23 -9.72
N ALA A 452 27.03 6.83 -8.60
CA ALA A 452 27.06 7.59 -7.35
C ALA A 452 28.50 7.74 -6.84
N ARG A 453 29.29 6.66 -6.83
CA ARG A 453 30.67 6.68 -6.30
C ARG A 453 31.56 7.72 -6.99
N ARG A 454 31.41 7.90 -8.30
CA ARG A 454 32.18 8.88 -9.10
C ARG A 454 31.87 10.34 -8.74
N GLN A 455 30.78 10.61 -8.01
CA GLN A 455 30.40 11.95 -7.55
C GLN A 455 30.85 12.23 -6.12
N LEU A 456 31.38 11.21 -5.42
CA LEU A 456 31.90 11.30 -4.06
C LEU A 456 33.42 11.52 -4.03
N THR A 457 34.05 11.72 -5.18
CA THR A 457 35.47 12.05 -5.25
C THR A 457 35.67 13.51 -4.85
N ASP A 458 36.18 13.69 -3.63
CA ASP A 458 37.24 14.65 -3.35
C ASP A 458 38.60 14.01 -3.71
#